data_AF-A0AA42Y356-F1
#
_entry.id   AF-A0AA42Y356-F1
#
_cell.length_a   1.000
_cell.length_b   1.000
_cell.length_c   1.000
_cell.angle_alpha   90.00
_cell.angle_beta   90.00
_cell.angle_gamma   90.00
#
_symmetry.space_group_name_H-M   'P 1'
#
loop_
_entity.id
_entity.type
_entity.pdbx_description
1 polymer ?
#
loop_
_entity_poly.entity_id
_entity_poly.type
_entity_poly.pdbx_seq_one_letter_code
_entity_poly.pdbx_strand_id
1 'polypeptide(L)'
;MKATFGCVATGPACTGSREFSHLDHAGMGSKRVPSYRNGVVKCTGHHHEYHQHGREAFEERFHVKLSAVADWLAREFDGDFLLMAEEPPIGVWRLR
;
A
#
# COMPACT_ATOMS: atom_id res chain seq x y z
N MET A 1 0.01 4.57 19.28
CA MET A 1 0.30 3.23 18.73
C MET A 1 0.83 3.43 17.32
N LYS A 2 1.99 2.87 16.95
CA LYS A 2 2.49 2.93 15.57
C LYS A 2 1.78 1.84 14.74
N ALA A 3 1.14 2.21 13.64
CA ALA A 3 0.47 1.25 12.77
C ALA A 3 1.47 0.65 11.79
N THR A 4 1.56 -0.68 11.74
CA THR A 4 2.35 -1.40 10.72
C THR A 4 1.44 -1.84 9.59
N PHE A 5 1.83 -1.61 8.34
CA PHE A 5 1.02 -1.97 7.17
C PHE A 5 1.53 -3.26 6.54
N GLY A 6 0.65 -4.24 6.45
CA GLY A 6 0.86 -5.42 5.62
C GLY A 6 0.76 -5.09 4.13
N CYS A 7 1.14 -6.04 3.28
CA CYS A 7 0.86 -5.92 1.86
C CYS A 7 -0.66 -5.87 1.64
N VAL A 8 -1.15 -4.96 0.80
CA VAL A 8 -2.59 -4.83 0.51
C VAL A 8 -3.22 -6.10 -0.09
N ALA A 9 -2.42 -6.97 -0.72
CA ALA A 9 -2.89 -8.21 -1.34
C ALA A 9 -3.00 -9.38 -0.35
N THR A 10 -2.06 -9.54 0.58
CA THR A 10 -1.97 -10.72 1.46
C THR A 10 -1.76 -10.39 2.93
N GLY A 11 -1.88 -9.11 3.29
CA GLY A 11 -1.70 -8.60 4.64
C GLY A 11 -0.31 -8.91 5.21
N PRO A 12 -0.23 -9.35 6.47
CA PRO A 12 1.04 -9.65 7.14
C PRO A 12 1.71 -10.93 6.63
N ALA A 13 0.99 -11.80 5.91
CA ALA A 13 1.51 -13.06 5.41
C ALA A 13 2.50 -12.91 4.26
N CYS A 14 2.64 -11.71 3.65
CA CYS A 14 3.66 -11.52 2.63
C CYS A 14 5.08 -11.54 3.23
N THR A 15 5.97 -12.34 2.65
CA THR A 15 7.37 -12.47 3.09
C THR A 15 8.32 -11.46 2.45
N GLY A 16 7.91 -10.74 1.40
CA GLY A 16 8.75 -9.76 0.70
C GLY A 16 8.87 -8.38 1.38
N SER A 17 9.88 -7.60 1.01
CA SER A 17 10.07 -6.21 1.45
C SER A 17 8.86 -5.34 1.11
N ARG A 18 8.51 -4.38 1.97
CA ARG A 18 7.32 -3.54 1.83
C ARG A 18 7.69 -2.26 1.09
N GLU A 19 6.91 -1.94 0.08
CA GLU A 19 7.11 -0.79 -0.79
C GLU A 19 5.80 -0.01 -0.92
N PHE A 20 5.91 1.31 -0.94
CA PHE A 20 4.79 2.17 -1.25
C PHE A 20 4.62 2.24 -2.77
N SER A 21 3.45 1.83 -3.25
CA SER A 21 3.13 1.73 -4.67
C SER A 21 2.04 2.74 -5.02
N HIS A 22 2.34 3.65 -5.95
CA HIS A 22 1.36 4.61 -6.43
C HIS A 22 0.32 3.93 -7.34
N LEU A 23 -0.93 4.37 -7.27
CA LEU A 23 -2.01 3.82 -8.11
C LEU A 23 -1.96 4.45 -9.51
N ASP A 24 -1.88 5.77 -9.59
CA ASP A 24 -1.90 6.52 -10.84
C ASP A 24 -0.55 7.20 -11.12
N HIS A 25 0.02 6.94 -12.31
CA HIS A 25 1.27 7.53 -12.81
C HIS A 25 1.08 8.59 -13.90
N ALA A 26 -0.14 8.78 -14.43
CA ALA A 26 -0.39 9.67 -15.56
C ALA A 26 -0.35 11.15 -15.14
N GLY A 27 0.58 11.92 -15.72
CA GLY A 27 0.62 13.39 -15.63
C GLY A 27 1.34 13.97 -14.40
N MET A 28 1.69 13.17 -13.40
CA MET A 28 2.45 13.62 -12.23
C MET A 28 3.93 13.21 -12.34
N GLY A 29 4.62 13.78 -13.32
CA GLY A 29 6.07 13.61 -13.56
C GLY A 29 6.97 14.24 -12.49
N SER A 30 6.59 14.19 -11.21
CA SER A 30 7.45 14.70 -10.14
C SER A 30 7.50 13.73 -8.98
N LYS A 31 8.69 13.59 -8.39
CA LYS A 31 8.97 12.93 -7.10
C LYS A 31 8.27 13.63 -5.91
N ARG A 32 7.31 14.52 -6.17
CA ARG A 32 6.59 15.36 -5.22
C ARG A 32 5.08 15.18 -5.38
N VAL A 33 4.61 13.94 -5.35
CA VAL A 33 3.20 13.67 -5.13
C VAL A 33 3.01 13.37 -3.63
N PRO A 34 2.63 14.35 -2.80
CA PRO A 34 2.15 14.06 -1.46
C PRO A 34 0.73 13.52 -1.60
N SER A 35 0.59 12.24 -1.95
CA SER A 35 -0.76 11.68 -2.10
C SER A 35 -0.80 10.28 -1.55
N TYR A 36 -0.90 10.22 -0.23
CA TYR A 36 -1.40 9.05 0.49
C TYR A 36 -2.76 8.58 -0.06
N ARG A 37 -3.52 9.47 -0.72
CA ARG A 37 -4.74 9.16 -1.49
C ARG A 37 -4.49 8.43 -2.82
N ASN A 38 -3.23 8.29 -3.22
CA ASN A 38 -2.81 7.69 -4.49
C ASN A 38 -1.77 6.59 -4.28
N GLY A 39 -1.74 5.91 -3.12
CA GLY A 39 -0.84 4.80 -2.97
C GLY A 39 -1.16 3.87 -1.81
N VAL A 40 -0.60 2.67 -1.90
CA VAL A 40 -0.82 1.57 -0.96
C VAL A 40 0.49 0.85 -0.70
N VAL A 41 0.56 0.10 0.40
CA VAL A 41 1.72 -0.75 0.68
C VAL A 41 1.55 -2.11 -0.01
N LYS A 42 2.52 -2.49 -0.85
CA LYS A 42 2.63 -3.82 -1.46
C LYS A 42 3.97 -4.42 -1.04
N CYS A 43 4.08 -5.75 -1.01
CA CYS A 43 5.42 -6.33 -1.00
C CYS A 43 6.01 -6.32 -2.42
N THR A 44 7.34 -6.34 -2.56
CA THR A 44 8.04 -6.22 -3.85
C THR A 44 7.48 -7.14 -4.94
N GLY A 45 7.14 -8.40 -4.61
CA GLY A 45 6.53 -9.34 -5.56
C GLY A 45 5.18 -8.86 -6.10
N HIS A 46 4.27 -8.45 -5.21
CA HIS A 46 2.97 -7.91 -5.61
C HIS A 46 3.08 -6.51 -6.23
N HIS A 47 4.11 -5.73 -5.91
CA HIS A 47 4.38 -4.46 -6.58
C HIS A 47 4.77 -4.68 -8.04
N HIS A 48 5.65 -5.66 -8.29
CA HIS A 48 6.00 -6.08 -9.64
C HIS A 48 4.77 -6.63 -10.39
N GLU A 49 3.99 -7.51 -9.75
CA GLU A 49 2.78 -8.09 -10.33
C GLU A 49 1.76 -7.00 -10.72
N TYR A 50 1.58 -5.99 -9.86
CA TYR A 50 0.74 -4.83 -10.16
C TYR A 50 1.21 -4.08 -11.42
N HIS A 51 2.52 -3.86 -11.58
CA HIS A 51 3.05 -3.20 -12.78
C HIS A 51 2.97 -4.06 -14.04
N GLN A 52 3.09 -5.38 -13.88
CA GLN A 52 3.04 -6.32 -15.00
C GLN A 52 1.63 -6.50 -15.55
N HIS A 53 0.63 -6.61 -14.68
CA HIS A 53 -0.75 -6.93 -15.07
C HIS A 53 -1.71 -5.75 -15.03
N GLY A 54 -1.29 -4.65 -14.40
CA GLY A 54 -2.12 -3.46 -14.22
C GLY A 54 -3.09 -3.59 -13.04
N ARG A 55 -3.78 -2.47 -12.79
CA ARG A 55 -4.62 -2.30 -11.59
C ARG A 55 -5.83 -3.23 -11.57
N GLU A 56 -6.58 -3.29 -12.67
CA GLU A 56 -7.84 -4.04 -12.71
C GLU A 56 -7.63 -5.54 -12.47
N ALA A 57 -6.69 -6.15 -13.18
CA ALA A 57 -6.34 -7.56 -13.01
C ALA A 57 -5.82 -7.87 -11.59
N PHE A 58 -5.05 -6.96 -11.01
CA PHE A 58 -4.56 -7.10 -9.64
C PHE A 58 -5.70 -7.01 -8.61
N GLU A 59 -6.59 -6.03 -8.74
CA GLU A 59 -7.77 -5.87 -7.87
C GLU A 59 -8.70 -7.07 -7.93
N GLU A 60 -8.92 -7.61 -9.13
CA GLU A 60 -9.73 -8.81 -9.35
C GLU A 60 -9.09 -10.03 -8.66
N ARG A 61 -7.80 -10.28 -8.91
CA ARG A 61 -7.08 -11.44 -8.38
C ARG A 61 -7.09 -11.51 -6.85
N PHE A 62 -6.86 -10.37 -6.20
CA PHE A 62 -6.74 -10.31 -4.73
C PHE A 62 -8.02 -9.85 -4.05
N HIS A 63 -9.12 -9.70 -4.81
CA HIS A 63 -10.42 -9.25 -4.31
C HIS A 63 -10.33 -7.96 -3.47
N VAL A 64 -9.53 -7.00 -3.93
CA VAL A 64 -9.23 -5.76 -3.19
C VAL A 64 -9.52 -4.54 -4.04
N LYS A 65 -9.98 -3.45 -3.42
CA LYS A 65 -10.16 -2.15 -4.07
C LYS A 65 -9.08 -1.18 -3.61
N LEU A 66 -8.05 -0.99 -4.45
CA LEU A 66 -6.85 -0.26 -4.06
C LEU A 66 -7.14 1.22 -3.76
N SER A 67 -8.07 1.85 -4.48
CA SER A 67 -8.48 3.22 -4.17
C SER A 67 -9.16 3.33 -2.81
N ALA A 68 -10.00 2.36 -2.43
CA ALA A 68 -10.63 2.37 -1.11
C ALA A 68 -9.59 2.22 0.01
N VAL A 69 -8.55 1.41 -0.21
CA VAL A 69 -7.42 1.27 0.73
C VAL A 69 -6.60 2.56 0.80
N ALA A 70 -6.28 3.18 -0.34
CA ALA A 70 -5.55 4.45 -0.37
C ALA A 70 -6.35 5.58 0.30
N ASP A 71 -7.66 5.67 0.06
CA ASP A 71 -8.55 6.62 0.71
C ASP A 71 -8.59 6.42 2.23
N TRP A 72 -8.65 5.15 2.68
CA TRP A 72 -8.60 4.82 4.10
C TRP A 72 -7.25 5.22 4.71
N LEU A 73 -6.12 4.88 4.07
CA LEU A 73 -4.78 5.27 4.51
C LEU A 73 -4.64 6.79 4.62
N ALA A 74 -5.17 7.54 3.66
CA ALA A 74 -5.13 8.98 3.67
C ALA A 74 -5.94 9.61 4.81
N ARG A 75 -7.05 8.99 5.22
CA ARG A 75 -7.90 9.47 6.32
C ARG A 75 -7.30 9.14 7.68
N GLU A 76 -6.77 7.93 7.84
CA GLU A 76 -6.28 7.46 9.14
C GLU A 76 -4.94 8.07 9.53
N PHE A 77 -4.09 8.40 8.56
CA PHE A 77 -2.72 8.80 8.83
C PHE A 77 -2.41 10.26 8.54
N ASP A 78 -3.42 11.06 8.15
CA ASP A 78 -3.39 12.52 7.95
C ASP A 78 -2.03 13.11 7.50
N GLY A 79 -1.38 12.44 6.55
CA GLY A 79 -0.12 12.90 5.98
C GLY A 79 1.18 12.52 6.70
N ASP A 80 1.15 11.80 7.82
CA ASP A 80 2.29 11.52 8.70
C ASP A 80 2.94 10.13 8.46
N PHE A 81 3.05 9.72 7.20
CA PHE A 81 3.78 8.50 6.81
C PHE A 81 5.28 8.75 6.63
N LEU A 82 5.89 9.53 7.52
CA LEU A 82 7.33 9.70 7.56
C LEU A 82 7.92 8.59 8.44
N LEU A 83 8.73 7.73 7.81
CA LEU A 83 9.69 6.81 8.44
C LEU A 83 9.11 5.57 9.14
N MET A 84 8.80 4.53 8.35
CA MET A 84 8.76 3.15 8.84
C MET A 84 9.67 2.28 7.96
N ALA A 85 10.92 2.72 7.82
CA ALA A 85 12.03 1.90 7.33
C ALA A 85 12.89 1.49 8.54
N GLU A 86 12.30 0.80 9.49
CA GLU A 86 13.00 0.04 10.53
C GLU A 86 11.99 -0.95 11.12
N GLU A 87 12.38 -2.22 11.15
CA GLU A 87 11.51 -3.39 11.35
C GLU A 87 10.60 -3.29 12.59
N PRO A 88 9.31 -3.69 12.50
CA PRO A 88 8.50 -3.85 13.70
C PRO A 88 7.98 -5.28 13.93
N PRO A 89 7.73 -5.64 15.20
CA PRO A 89 7.25 -6.94 15.62
C PRO A 89 5.77 -7.14 15.26
N ILE A 90 5.48 -8.36 14.82
CA ILE A 90 4.21 -9.11 14.86
C ILE A 90 2.97 -8.33 15.33
N GLY A 91 1.97 -8.23 14.44
CA GLY A 91 0.55 -8.10 14.81
C GLY A 91 -0.05 -6.71 14.67
N VAL A 92 -0.75 -6.47 13.55
CA VAL A 92 -1.90 -5.55 13.55
C VAL A 92 -3.05 -6.24 12.82
N TRP A 93 -3.89 -6.91 13.61
CA TRP A 93 -5.26 -7.28 13.25
C TRP A 93 -6.17 -6.31 14.00
N ARG A 94 -7.17 -5.72 13.35
CA ARG A 94 -8.27 -5.09 14.07
C ARG A 94 -9.55 -5.89 13.82
N LEU A 95 -9.81 -6.79 14.76
CA LEU A 95 -11.16 -7.28 15.07
C LEU A 95 -11.99 -6.08 15.55
N ARG A 96 -12.98 -5.68 14.74
CA ARG A 96 -14.31 -5.27 15.19
C ARG A 96 -15.30 -5.55 14.06
#